data_AF-A0AAU5RJ34-F1
#
_entry.id   AF-A0AAU5RJ34-F1
#
_cell.length_a   1.000
_cell.length_b   1.000
_cell.length_c   1.000
_cell.angle_alpha   90.00
_cell.angle_beta   90.00
_cell.angle_gamma   90.00
#
_symmetry.space_group_name_H-M   'P 1'
#
loop_
_entity.id
_entity.type
_entity.pdbx_description
1 polymer ?
#
loop_
_entity_poly.entity_id
_entity_poly.type
_entity_poly.pdbx_seq_one_letter_code
_entity_poly.pdbx_strand_id
1 'polypeptide(L)'
;MAKKDRPTDAARGKDKDAEKWLSRFQWKLAMQPGVDRAVVLQALKEVTFHCDETGEDPRTAFGDPDDYAVKAAARLVLPERAERDRRQNRLLKAIRSVGHKAENIPDF
;
A
#
# COMPACT_ATOMS: atom_id res chain seq x y z
N MET A 1 36.95 12.29 30.82
CA MET A 1 36.05 12.73 29.73
C MET A 1 35.65 11.50 28.92
N ALA A 2 34.47 10.91 29.18
CA ALA A 2 34.01 9.70 28.51
C ALA A 2 32.98 10.07 27.44
N LYS A 3 33.38 9.98 26.17
CA LYS A 3 32.47 10.05 25.03
C LYS A 3 31.79 8.68 24.90
N LYS A 4 30.78 8.43 25.73
CA LYS A 4 29.89 7.27 25.59
C LYS A 4 28.48 7.81 25.45
N ASP A 5 28.13 8.14 24.22
CA ASP A 5 26.76 8.11 23.78
C ASP A 5 26.74 8.01 22.26
N ARG A 6 25.62 7.56 21.69
CA ARG A 6 25.21 7.87 20.30
C ARG A 6 25.59 6.92 19.15
N PRO A 7 25.37 5.59 19.28
CA PRO A 7 24.89 4.82 18.14
C PRO A 7 23.40 4.46 18.27
N THR A 8 22.95 4.10 19.48
CA THR A 8 21.56 3.69 19.76
C THR A 8 20.56 4.83 19.63
N ASP A 9 20.90 6.04 20.06
CA ASP A 9 20.00 7.20 19.97
C ASP A 9 19.76 7.64 18.51
N ALA A 10 20.80 7.58 17.67
CA ALA A 10 20.70 7.90 16.25
C ALA A 10 19.91 6.84 15.46
N ALA A 11 20.11 5.55 15.78
CA ALA A 11 19.32 4.46 15.19
C ALA A 11 17.84 4.54 15.62
N ARG A 12 17.58 4.84 16.90
CA ARG A 12 16.22 5.02 17.43
C ARG A 12 15.54 6.27 16.88
N GLY A 13 16.29 7.34 16.62
CA GLY A 13 15.79 8.54 15.93
C GLY A 13 15.34 8.23 14.51
N LYS A 14 16.20 7.55 13.73
CA LYS A 14 15.88 7.10 12.37
C LYS A 14 14.63 6.23 12.29
N ASP A 15 14.47 5.29 13.22
CA ASP A 15 13.28 4.42 13.27
C ASP A 15 12.00 5.25 13.44
N LYS A 16 12.00 6.21 14.37
CA LYS A 16 10.85 7.12 14.57
C LYS A 16 10.59 8.05 13.39
N ASP A 17 11.64 8.50 12.70
CA ASP A 17 11.51 9.35 11.51
C ASP A 17 10.90 8.55 10.35
N ALA A 18 11.30 7.29 10.17
CA ALA A 18 10.71 6.37 9.20
C ALA A 18 9.24 6.05 9.52
N GLU A 19 8.91 5.75 10.78
CA GLU A 19 7.53 5.52 11.23
C GLU A 19 6.63 6.74 10.96
N LYS A 20 7.14 7.95 11.24
CA LYS A 20 6.42 9.21 10.99
C LYS A 20 6.25 9.47 9.49
N TRP A 21 7.27 9.16 8.70
CA TRP A 21 7.22 9.23 7.24
C TRP A 21 6.13 8.31 6.69
N LEU A 22 6.12 7.04 7.12
CA LEU A 22 5.14 6.03 6.68
C LEU A 22 3.71 6.42 7.07
N SER A 23 3.52 6.93 8.28
CA SER A 23 2.21 7.38 8.76
C SER A 23 1.67 8.56 7.93
N ARG A 24 2.53 9.53 7.59
CA ARG A 24 2.17 10.66 6.72
C ARG A 24 1.89 10.20 5.29
N PHE A 25 2.76 9.37 4.74
CA PHE A 25 2.61 8.79 3.41
C PHE A 25 1.28 8.02 3.30
N GLN A 26 1.00 7.13 4.26
CA GLN A 26 -0.23 6.35 4.29
C GLN A 26 -1.47 7.23 4.33
N TRP A 27 -1.49 8.24 5.20
CA TRP A 27 -2.63 9.14 5.30
C TRP A 27 -2.84 9.92 4.01
N LYS A 28 -1.77 10.49 3.45
CA LYS A 28 -1.86 11.28 2.22
C LYS A 28 -2.24 10.46 1.01
N LEU A 29 -1.74 9.23 0.92
CA LEU A 29 -2.10 8.28 -0.12
C LEU A 29 -3.58 7.87 -0.02
N ALA A 30 -4.06 7.58 1.19
CA ALA A 30 -5.47 7.23 1.41
C ALA A 30 -6.45 8.38 1.12
N MET A 31 -5.99 9.63 1.20
CA MET A 31 -6.76 10.82 0.81
C MET A 31 -6.80 11.06 -0.70
N GLN A 32 -5.98 10.36 -1.50
CA GLN A 32 -5.97 10.55 -2.94
C GLN A 32 -7.25 9.98 -3.59
N PRO A 33 -7.81 10.67 -4.59
CA PRO A 33 -9.02 10.22 -5.27
C PRO A 33 -8.78 8.90 -6.01
N GLY A 34 -9.62 7.91 -5.72
CA GLY A 34 -9.56 6.59 -6.37
C GLY A 34 -8.52 5.63 -5.78
N VAL A 35 -7.85 6.01 -4.70
CA VAL A 35 -6.99 5.09 -3.94
C VAL A 35 -7.83 4.26 -2.98
N ASP A 36 -7.72 2.94 -3.08
CA ASP A 36 -8.33 1.98 -2.15
C ASP A 36 -7.27 1.45 -1.16
N ARG A 37 -7.71 0.72 -0.15
CA ARG A 37 -6.83 0.11 0.85
C ARG A 37 -5.81 -0.83 0.22
N ALA A 38 -6.16 -1.48 -0.90
CA ALA A 38 -5.25 -2.37 -1.62
C ALA A 38 -4.04 -1.61 -2.21
N VAL A 39 -4.26 -0.50 -2.93
CA VAL A 39 -3.18 0.40 -3.38
C VAL A 39 -2.34 0.91 -2.20
N VAL A 40 -2.97 1.31 -1.10
CA VAL A 40 -2.22 1.78 0.09
C VAL A 40 -1.29 0.68 0.62
N LEU A 41 -1.79 -0.55 0.76
CA LEU A 41 -0.99 -1.68 1.24
C LEU A 41 0.11 -2.08 0.25
N GLN A 42 -0.17 -2.03 -1.06
CA GLN A 42 0.82 -2.31 -2.10
C GLN A 42 1.96 -1.28 -2.08
N ALA A 43 1.62 0.00 -1.97
CA ALA A 43 2.61 1.07 -1.92
C ALA A 43 3.46 0.99 -0.64
N LEU A 44 2.85 0.71 0.51
CA LEU A 44 3.59 0.48 1.76
C LEU A 44 4.55 -0.71 1.63
N LYS A 45 4.12 -1.79 0.98
CA LYS A 45 4.98 -2.95 0.74
C LYS A 45 6.19 -2.61 -0.13
N GLU A 46 6.00 -1.82 -1.20
CA GLU A 46 7.12 -1.36 -2.04
C GLU A 46 8.13 -0.53 -1.23
N VAL A 47 7.65 0.41 -0.41
CA VAL A 47 8.51 1.25 0.43
C VAL A 47 9.26 0.41 1.45
N THR A 48 8.57 -0.45 2.20
CA THR A 48 9.21 -1.31 3.21
C THR A 48 10.22 -2.26 2.59
N PHE A 49 9.91 -2.87 1.45
CA PHE A 49 10.83 -3.75 0.75
C PHE A 49 12.09 -3.00 0.29
N HIS A 50 11.95 -1.80 -0.26
CA HIS A 50 13.10 -1.00 -0.67
C HIS A 50 13.98 -0.59 0.52
N CYS A 51 13.37 -0.15 1.63
CA CYS A 51 14.13 0.19 2.84
C CYS A 51 14.84 -1.03 3.43
N ASP A 52 14.25 -2.23 3.34
CA ASP A 52 14.89 -3.48 3.76
C ASP A 52 16.06 -3.86 2.83
N GLU A 53 15.89 -3.74 1.51
CA GLU A 53 16.94 -4.06 0.53
C GLU A 53 18.13 -3.08 0.56
N THR A 54 17.87 -1.78 0.69
CA THR A 54 18.92 -0.75 0.64
C THR A 54 19.47 -0.40 2.01
N GLY A 55 18.73 -0.68 3.08
CA GLY A 55 19.01 -0.19 4.43
C GLY A 55 18.89 1.34 4.55
N GLU A 56 18.36 2.02 3.52
CA GLU A 56 18.20 3.47 3.50
C GLU A 56 16.88 3.90 4.16
N ASP A 57 16.88 5.12 4.69
CA ASP A 57 15.68 5.73 5.25
C ASP A 57 14.70 6.10 4.13
N PRO A 58 13.38 5.91 4.31
CA PRO A 58 12.41 6.21 3.28
C PRO A 58 12.44 7.69 2.84
N ARG A 59 12.82 8.62 3.71
CA ARG A 59 12.99 10.03 3.34
C ARG A 59 14.19 10.27 2.45
N THR A 60 15.26 9.49 2.61
CA THR A 60 16.44 9.55 1.76
C THR A 60 16.18 8.92 0.39
N ALA A 61 15.51 7.77 0.37
CA ALA A 61 15.23 7.02 -0.87
C ALA A 61 14.08 7.63 -1.70
N PHE A 62 13.00 8.04 -1.04
CA PHE A 62 11.76 8.47 -1.70
C PHE A 62 11.49 9.98 -1.59
N GLY A 63 12.23 10.69 -0.74
CA GLY A 63 12.06 12.13 -0.54
C GLY A 63 10.89 12.48 0.38
N ASP A 64 10.11 13.50 0.01
CA ASP A 64 8.98 13.95 0.80
C ASP A 64 7.79 12.97 0.71
N PRO A 65 7.17 12.60 1.85
CA PRO A 65 6.08 11.62 1.85
C PRO A 65 4.81 12.10 1.15
N ASP A 66 4.55 13.42 1.12
CA ASP A 66 3.37 13.99 0.45
C ASP A 66 3.55 13.94 -1.07
N ASP A 67 4.71 14.36 -1.56
CA ASP A 67 5.06 14.32 -2.99
C ASP A 67 5.11 12.88 -3.52
N TYR A 68 5.72 11.98 -2.74
CA TYR A 68 5.75 10.57 -3.10
C TYR A 68 4.37 9.91 -3.07
N ALA A 69 3.47 10.30 -2.15
CA ALA A 69 2.08 9.81 -2.14
C ALA A 69 1.31 10.17 -3.41
N VAL A 70 1.47 11.39 -3.93
CA VAL A 70 0.85 11.83 -5.19
C VAL A 70 1.42 11.03 -6.37
N LYS A 71 2.75 10.85 -6.43
CA LYS A 71 3.41 10.03 -7.46
C LYS A 71 2.98 8.57 -7.41
N ALA A 72 2.92 7.98 -6.21
CA ALA A 72 2.49 6.60 -6.00
C ALA A 72 1.03 6.42 -6.41
N ALA A 73 0.14 7.34 -6.05
CA ALA A 73 -1.26 7.30 -6.46
C ALA A 73 -1.39 7.37 -7.99
N ALA A 74 -0.68 8.29 -8.65
CA ALA A 74 -0.72 8.39 -10.12
C ALA A 74 -0.25 7.10 -10.80
N ARG A 75 0.79 6.45 -10.26
CA ARG A 75 1.34 5.19 -10.79
C ARG A 75 0.44 3.99 -10.54
N LEU A 76 -0.19 3.90 -9.36
CA LEU A 76 -0.88 2.70 -8.89
C LEU A 76 -2.40 2.71 -9.16
N VAL A 77 -3.05 3.88 -9.22
CA VAL A 77 -4.51 3.95 -9.43
C VAL A 77 -4.91 3.46 -10.81
N LEU A 78 -4.16 3.78 -11.87
CA LEU A 78 -4.44 3.32 -13.24
C LEU A 78 -4.40 1.78 -13.38
N PRO A 79 -3.33 1.09 -12.96
CA PRO A 79 -3.29 -0.37 -13.01
C PRO A 79 -4.26 -1.02 -12.00
N GLU A 80 -4.41 -0.48 -10.78
CA GLU A 80 -5.35 -1.05 -9.79
C GLU A 80 -6.80 -0.96 -10.27
N ARG A 81 -7.20 0.14 -10.92
CA ARG A 81 -8.54 0.26 -11.54
C ARG A 81 -8.80 -0.87 -12.53
N ALA A 82 -7.81 -1.22 -13.35
CA ALA A 82 -7.93 -2.32 -14.31
C ALA A 82 -7.96 -3.69 -13.61
N GLU A 83 -7.18 -3.91 -12.56
CA GLU A 83 -7.22 -5.14 -11.77
C GLU A 83 -8.52 -5.28 -10.96
N ARG A 84 -9.07 -4.17 -10.47
CA ARG A 84 -10.34 -4.10 -9.78
C ARG A 84 -11.50 -4.47 -10.71
N ASP A 85 -11.53 -3.91 -11.92
CA ASP A 85 -12.53 -4.28 -12.93
C ASP A 85 -12.51 -5.80 -13.20
N ARG A 86 -11.31 -6.37 -13.38
CA ARG A 86 -11.15 -7.82 -13.54
C ARG A 86 -11.65 -8.61 -12.32
N ARG A 87 -11.35 -8.16 -11.10
CA ARG A 87 -11.81 -8.81 -9.86
C ARG A 87 -13.33 -8.72 -9.72
N GLN A 88 -13.93 -7.56 -9.96
CA GLN A 88 -15.39 -7.38 -9.91
C GLN A 88 -16.09 -8.24 -10.96
N ASN A 89 -15.57 -8.30 -12.19
CA ASN A 89 -16.11 -9.16 -13.23
C ASN A 89 -16.02 -10.66 -12.85
N ARG A 90 -14.92 -11.10 -12.25
CA ARG A 90 -14.80 -12.47 -11.72
C ARG A 90 -15.81 -12.77 -10.61
N LEU A 91 -16.02 -11.84 -9.67
CA LEU A 91 -17.00 -11.99 -8.59
C LEU A 91 -18.43 -12.04 -9.13
N LEU A 92 -18.79 -11.15 -10.06
CA LEU A 92 -20.10 -11.18 -10.72
C LEU A 92 -20.33 -12.50 -11.47
N LYS A 93 -19.30 -13.02 -12.15
CA LYS A 93 -19.36 -14.33 -12.81
C LYS A 93 -19.54 -15.47 -11.81
N ALA A 94 -18.90 -15.40 -10.65
CA ALA A 94 -19.04 -16.41 -9.58
C ALA A 94 -20.46 -16.38 -8.99
N ILE A 95 -21.01 -15.21 -8.69
CA ILE A 95 -22.37 -15.05 -8.16
C ILE A 95 -23.41 -15.56 -9.18
N ARG A 96 -23.26 -15.20 -10.46
CA ARG A 96 -24.16 -15.71 -11.53
C ARG A 96 -24.10 -17.23 -11.69
N SER A 97 -22.90 -17.81 -11.58
CA SER A 97 -22.71 -19.28 -11.66
C SER A 97 -23.39 -20.02 -10.50
N VAL A 98 -23.45 -19.41 -9.32
CA VAL A 98 -24.17 -19.97 -8.17
C VAL A 98 -25.70 -19.90 -8.37
N GLY A 99 -26.22 -18.82 -8.96
CA GLY A 99 -27.66 -18.68 -9.26
C GLY A 99 -28.19 -19.71 -10.25
N HIS A 100 -27.44 -20.02 -11.32
CA HIS A 100 -27.84 -21.01 -12.33
C HIS A 100 -27.79 -22.47 -11.83
N LYS A 101 -27.26 -22.71 -10.63
CA LYS A 101 -27.23 -24.05 -10.02
C LYS A 101 -28.51 -24.39 -9.24
N ALA A 102 -29.43 -23.43 -9.09
CA ALA A 102 -30.70 -23.60 -8.37
C ALA A 102 -31.89 -23.98 -9.28
N GLU A 103 -31.75 -23.92 -10.60
CA GLU A 103 -32.85 -24.16 -11.56
C GLU A 103 -32.98 -25.63 -12.03
N ASN A 104 -32.36 -26.58 -11.32
CA ASN A 104 -32.46 -28.01 -11.63
C ASN A 104 -33.15 -28.78 -10.49
N ILE A 105 -34.31 -28.28 -10.06
CA ILE A 105 -35.24 -29.01 -9.20
C ILE A 105 -36.24 -29.71 -10.14
N PRO A 106 -36.21 -31.04 -10.30
CA PRO A 106 -37.24 -31.74 -11.05
C PRO A 106 -38.58 -31.63 -10.31
N ASP A 107 -39.59 -31.16 -11.05
CA ASP A 107 -41.01 -31.21 -10.69
C ASP A 107 -41.42 -32.68 -10.49
N PHE A 108 -41.88 -33.02 -9.29
CA PHE A 108 -42.45 -34.32 -8.94
C PHE A 108 -43.92 -34.14 -8.54
#